data_AF-S9U7P5-F1
#
_entry.id   AF-S9U7P5-F1
#
_cell.length_a   1.000
_cell.length_b   1.000
_cell.length_c   1.000
_cell.angle_alpha   90.00
_cell.angle_beta   90.00
_cell.angle_gamma   90.00
#
_symmetry.space_group_name_H-M   'P 1'
#
loop_
_entity.id
_entity.type
_entity.pdbx_description
1 polymer ?
#
loop_
_entity_poly.entity_id
_entity_poly.type
_entity_poly.pdbx_seq_one_letter_code
_entity_poly.pdbx_strand_id
1 'polypeptide(L)' 'MRPAGIIELGVKPIHKKAFYGVKDSIVTNEDKNNVYSQPVLRAKVKTRNWTKAGLLRSPVFVEFAV' A
#
# COMPACT_ATOMS: atom_id res chain seq x y z
N MET A 1 14.95 1.25 1.15
CA MET A 1 13.67 0.72 1.69
C MET A 1 13.62 -0.78 1.46
N ARG A 2 13.11 -1.56 2.41
CA ARG A 2 12.85 -3.00 2.24
C ARG A 2 11.33 -3.22 2.09
N PRO A 3 10.87 -4.05 1.15
CA PRO A 3 9.44 -4.34 1.01
C PRO A 3 8.94 -5.10 2.24
N ALA A 4 7.75 -4.74 2.73
CA ALA A 4 7.11 -5.39 3.88
C ALA A 4 6.05 -6.43 3.48
N GLY A 5 5.73 -6.54 2.19
CA GLY A 5 4.72 -7.45 1.65
C GLY A 5 3.75 -6.75 0.68
N ILE A 6 2.71 -7.47 0.27
CA ILE A 6 1.63 -6.97 -0.60
C ILE A 6 0.33 -6.97 0.22
N ILE A 7 -0.49 -5.93 0.05
CA ILE A 7 -1.77 -5.78 0.76
C ILE A 7 -2.90 -5.88 -0.27
N GLU A 8 -3.68 -6.95 -0.20
CA GLU A 8 -4.80 -7.19 -1.12
C GLU A 8 -6.17 -7.02 -0.46
N LEU A 9 -6.20 -6.99 0.89
CA LEU A 9 -7.42 -7.00 1.70
C LEU A 9 -7.65 -5.66 2.42
N GLY A 10 -8.92 -5.34 2.69
CA GLY A 10 -9.32 -4.16 3.48
C GLY A 10 -9.45 -2.85 2.69
N VAL A 11 -9.10 -2.84 1.40
CA VAL A 11 -9.23 -1.66 0.54
C VAL A 11 -10.69 -1.41 0.16
N LYS A 12 -11.36 -0.55 0.92
CA LYS A 12 -12.72 -0.05 0.63
C LYS A 12 -12.75 0.91 -0.57
N PRO A 13 -13.88 1.05 -1.28
CA PRO A 13 -14.02 1.96 -2.43
C PRO A 13 -13.64 3.42 -2.12
N ILE A 14 -13.90 3.88 -0.90
CA ILE A 14 -13.54 5.24 -0.47
C ILE A 14 -12.02 5.48 -0.48
N HIS A 15 -11.23 4.47 -0.11
CA HIS A 15 -9.77 4.56 -0.15
C HIS A 15 -9.25 4.57 -1.58
N LYS A 16 -9.89 3.79 -2.48
CA LYS A 16 -9.58 3.85 -3.91
C LYS A 16 -9.82 5.25 -4.46
N LYS A 17 -10.98 5.86 -4.17
CA LYS A 17 -11.31 7.22 -4.61
C LYS A 17 -10.30 8.26 -4.10
N ALA A 18 -9.90 8.16 -2.83
CA ALA A 18 -8.87 9.03 -2.27
C ALA A 18 -7.52 8.87 -2.99
N PHE A 19 -7.10 7.63 -3.27
CA PHE A 19 -5.87 7.35 -4.00
C PHE A 19 -5.94 7.88 -5.45
N TYR A 20 -7.06 7.68 -6.16
CA TYR A 20 -7.23 8.19 -7.53
C TYR A 20 -7.09 9.71 -7.63
N GLY A 21 -7.46 10.47 -6.59
CA GLY A 21 -7.27 11.92 -6.57
C GLY A 21 -5.81 12.37 -6.46
N VAL A 22 -4.92 11.50 -5.96
CA VAL A 22 -3.50 11.81 -5.72
C VAL A 22 -2.57 11.07 -6.69
N LYS A 23 -3.05 10.01 -7.36
CA LYS A 23 -2.24 9.10 -8.18
C LYS A 23 -1.34 9.85 -9.17
N ASP A 24 -1.88 10.82 -9.90
CA ASP A 24 -1.17 11.47 -11.00
C ASP A 24 0.02 12.31 -10.49
N SER A 25 0.00 12.70 -9.22
CA SER A 25 1.10 13.44 -8.58
C SER A 25 2.20 12.56 -7.99
N ILE A 26 1.93 11.27 -7.74
CA ILE A 26 2.85 10.36 -7.03
C ILE A 26 3.39 9.24 -7.91
N VAL A 27 2.76 8.95 -9.04
CA VAL A 27 3.20 7.91 -9.97
C VAL A 27 4.51 8.34 -10.64
N THR A 28 5.51 7.47 -10.59
CA THR A 28 6.84 7.72 -11.18
C THR A 28 7.07 6.86 -12.41
N ASN A 29 6.61 5.61 -12.39
CA ASN A 29 6.80 4.67 -13.49
C ASN A 29 5.65 3.67 -13.54
N GLU A 30 5.31 3.19 -14.73
CA GLU A 30 4.26 2.19 -14.97
C GLU A 30 4.81 1.04 -15.81
N ASP A 31 4.69 -0.17 -15.28
CA ASP A 31 4.88 -1.43 -16.02
C ASP A 31 3.50 -2.01 -16.40
N LYS A 32 3.50 -3.01 -17.29
CA LYS A 32 2.27 -3.73 -17.71
C LYS A 32 1.41 -4.24 -16.55
N ASN A 33 2.04 -4.59 -15.42
CA ASN A 33 1.37 -5.20 -14.28
C ASN A 33 1.33 -4.31 -13.03
N ASN A 34 2.21 -3.30 -12.92
CA ASN A 34 2.42 -2.57 -11.67
C ASN A 34 2.66 -1.08 -11.93
N VAL A 35 2.12 -0.25 -11.04
CA VAL A 35 2.38 1.19 -11.02
C VAL A 35 3.28 1.49 -9.83
N TYR A 36 4.47 2.04 -10.09
CA TYR A 36 5.42 2.44 -9.06
C TYR A 36 5.17 3.89 -8.68
N SER A 37 4.93 4.11 -7.39
CA SER A 37 4.68 5.43 -6.81
C SER A 37 5.83 5.85 -5.90
N GLN A 38 6.03 7.15 -5.75
CA GLN A 38 6.97 7.69 -4.79
C GLN A 38 6.59 7.28 -3.36
N PRO A 39 7.58 7.04 -2.47
CA PRO A 39 7.35 6.61 -1.09
C PRO A 39 6.90 7.76 -0.16
N VAL A 40 6.03 8.65 -0.66
CA VAL A 40 5.46 9.76 0.10
C VAL A 40 4.21 9.34 0.89
N LEU A 41 3.55 8.26 0.46
CA LEU A 41 2.30 7.79 1.06
C LEU A 41 2.57 6.86 2.24
N ARG A 42 2.06 7.22 3.41
CA ARG A 42 2.08 6.36 4.61
C ARG A 42 0.73 5.69 4.79
N ALA A 43 0.73 4.47 5.31
CA ALA A 43 -0.50 3.71 5.56
C ALA A 43 -0.42 2.99 6.89
N LYS A 44 -1.56 2.89 7.58
CA LYS A 44 -1.75 2.00 8.72
C LYS A 44 -2.25 0.65 8.22
N VAL A 45 -1.60 -0.39 8.71
CA VAL A 45 -1.85 -1.77 8.29
C VAL A 45 -2.09 -2.62 9.53
N LYS A 46 -3.17 -3.40 9.52
CA LYS A 46 -3.40 -4.43 10.52
C LYS A 46 -2.72 -5.71 10.05
N THR A 47 -1.88 -6.29 10.90
CA THR A 47 -1.19 -7.55 10.60
C THR A 47 -1.34 -8.50 11.79
N ARG A 48 -1.23 -9.80 11.53
CA ARG A 48 -1.21 -10.80 12.60
C ARG A 48 0.13 -10.82 13.32
N ASN A 49 1.22 -10.95 12.55
CA ASN A 49 2.60 -10.93 13.05
C ASN A 49 3.58 -10.74 11.89
N TRP A 50 4.85 -10.60 12.25
CA TRP A 50 5.97 -10.68 11.32
C TRP A 50 6.31 -12.14 11.02
N THR A 51 6.63 -12.44 9.77
CA THR A 51 7.25 -13.70 9.38
C THR A 51 8.74 -13.69 9.75
N LYS A 52 9.38 -14.87 9.78
CA LYS A 52 10.84 -14.97 10.01
C LYS A 52 11.66 -14.20 8.98
N ALA A 53 11.12 -13.99 7.77
CA ALA A 53 11.73 -13.20 6.72
C ALA A 53 11.50 -11.67 6.87
N GLY A 54 10.81 -11.22 7.92
CA GLY A 54 10.53 -9.80 8.15
C GLY A 54 9.40 -9.23 7.29
N LEU A 55 8.54 -10.08 6.73
CA LEU A 55 7.33 -9.68 5.99
C LEU A 55 6.09 -9.70 6.89
N LEU A 56 5.10 -8.88 6.57
CA LEU A 56 3.81 -8.86 7.24
C LEU A 56 3.01 -10.12 6.91
N ARG A 57 2.52 -10.84 7.92
CA ARG A 57 1.62 -11.98 7.73
C ARG A 57 0.16 -11.51 7.69
N SER A 58 -0.53 -11.86 6.61
CA SER A 58 -1.94 -11.52 6.35
C SER A 58 -2.25 -10.04 6.60
N PRO A 59 -1.56 -9.11 5.90
CA PRO A 59 -1.78 -7.68 6.09
C PRO A 59 -3.15 -7.25 5.55
N VAL A 60 -3.81 -6.37 6.28
CA VAL A 60 -5.10 -5.77 5.93
C VAL A 60 -4.94 -4.26 5.98
N PHE A 61 -5.31 -3.59 4.89
CA PHE A 61 -5.33 -2.14 4.80
C PHE A 61 -6.35 -1.57 5.78
N VAL A 62 -5.96 -0.55 6.56
CA VAL A 62 -6.85 0.15 7.50
C VAL A 62 -7.14 1.55 6.98
N GLU A 63 -6.12 2.39 6.86
CA GLU A 63 -6.26 3.77 6.43
C GLU A 63 -4.92 4.34 5.96
N PHE A 64 -4.97 5.43 5.18
CA PHE A 64 -3.79 6.24 4.91
C PHE A 64 -3.42 7.02 6.17
N ALA A 65 -2.13 7.04 6.51
CA ALA A 65 -1.62 7.85 7.60
C ALA A 65 -1.27 9.23 7.03
N VAL A 66 -1.85 10.27 7.64
CA VAL A 66 -1.52 11.67 7.37
C VAL A 66 -0.15 12.01 7.96
#